data_AF-A0A926B779-F1
#
_entry.id   AF-A0A926B779-F1
#
_cell.length_a   1.000
_cell.length_b   1.000
_cell.length_c   1.000
_cell.angle_alpha   90.00
_cell.angle_beta   90.00
_cell.angle_gamma   90.00
#
_symmetry.space_group_name_H-M   'P 1'
#
loop_
_entity.id
_entity.type
_entity.pdbx_description
1 polymer ?
#
loop_
_entity_poly.entity_id
_entity_poly.type
_entity_poly.pdbx_seq_one_letter_code
_entity_poly.pdbx_strand_id
1 'polypeptide(L)'
;MNPLLETILNQGLMFDSAGVIGLGFLALAAIKLSSRYKSWGGTMIAAGATALLIARLYAILAPHFVTNDFISDVGPIGLSIMIGLPPLLLSLGLASIVWGLWGHERWLNEASRS
;
A
#
# COMPACT_ATOMS: atom_id res chain seq x y z
N MET A 1 4.84 29.27 12.68
CA MET A 1 4.63 27.98 11.96
C MET A 1 3.39 27.32 12.53
N ASN A 2 2.63 26.59 11.72
CA ASN A 2 1.35 26.00 12.16
C ASN A 2 1.66 24.81 13.10
N PRO A 3 1.15 24.76 14.36
CA PRO A 3 1.56 23.75 15.35
C PRO A 3 1.28 22.30 14.91
N LEU A 4 0.28 22.09 14.05
CA LEU A 4 0.02 20.80 13.41
C LEU A 4 1.17 20.33 12.50
N LEU A 5 1.76 21.25 11.74
CA LEU A 5 2.85 20.94 10.80
C LEU A 5 4.13 20.57 11.54
N GLU A 6 4.40 21.25 12.65
CA GLU A 6 5.56 21.01 13.52
C GLU A 6 5.43 19.68 14.26
N THR A 7 4.21 19.31 14.67
CA THR A 7 3.93 17.99 15.25
C THR A 7 4.14 16.86 14.24
N ILE A 8 3.70 17.05 12.99
CA ILE A 8 3.89 16.06 11.90
C ILE A 8 5.36 15.89 11.55
N LEU A 9 6.13 16.99 11.51
CA LEU A 9 7.58 16.94 11.25
C LEU A 9 8.36 16.29 12.40
N ASN A 10 8.01 16.59 13.65
CA ASN A 10 8.72 16.05 14.82
C ASN A 10 8.33 14.61 15.19
N GLN A 11 7.12 14.17 14.82
CA GLN A 11 6.62 12.81 15.09
C GLN A 11 6.51 11.95 13.82
N GLY A 12 7.20 12.32 12.73
CA GLY A 12 7.11 11.63 11.44
C GLY A 12 7.29 10.11 11.56
N LEU A 13 8.23 9.67 12.39
CA LEU A 13 8.48 8.24 12.64
C LEU A 13 7.28 7.53 13.31
N MET A 14 6.59 8.19 14.25
CA MET A 14 5.40 7.62 14.89
C MET A 14 4.24 7.51 13.89
N PHE A 15 4.01 8.54 13.08
CA PHE A 15 2.99 8.50 12.03
C PHE A 15 3.30 7.44 10.96
N ASP A 16 4.57 7.28 10.60
CA ASP A 16 5.00 6.24 9.68
C ASP A 16 4.79 4.84 10.24
N SER A 17 5.14 4.61 11.51
CA SER A 17 4.92 3.33 12.18
C SER A 17 3.42 3.01 12.30
N ALA A 18 2.59 3.99 12.65
CA ALA A 18 1.14 3.82 12.71
C ALA A 18 0.55 3.52 11.31
N GLY A 19 1.05 4.17 10.27
CA GLY A 19 0.66 3.90 8.88
C GLY A 19 0.99 2.48 8.43
N VAL A 20 2.20 1.99 8.74
CA VAL A 20 2.62 0.61 8.42
C VAL A 20 1.77 -0.41 9.18
N ILE A 21 1.55 -0.19 10.48
CA ILE A 21 0.72 -1.07 11.32
C ILE A 21 -0.72 -1.09 10.80
N GLY A 22 -1.30 0.08 10.50
CA GLY A 22 -2.66 0.20 9.98
C GLY A 22 -2.85 -0.51 8.64
N LEU A 23 -1.93 -0.31 7.69
CA LEU A 23 -1.94 -1.02 6.41
C LEU A 23 -1.72 -2.52 6.58
N GLY A 24 -0.89 -2.93 7.55
CA GLY A 24 -0.67 -4.33 7.89
C GLY A 24 -1.97 -5.01 8.36
N PHE A 25 -2.71 -4.36 9.27
CA PHE A 25 -4.02 -4.86 9.69
C PHE A 25 -5.04 -4.89 8.55
N LEU A 26 -5.04 -3.88 7.68
CA LEU A 26 -5.92 -3.84 6.52
C LEU A 26 -5.62 -5.00 5.56
N ALA A 27 -4.34 -5.27 5.28
CA ALA A 27 -3.92 -6.40 4.46
C ALA A 27 -4.34 -7.75 5.09
N LEU A 28 -4.12 -7.93 6.39
CA LEU A 28 -4.55 -9.14 7.11
C LEU A 28 -6.07 -9.33 7.09
N ALA A 29 -6.83 -8.26 7.30
CA ALA A 29 -8.29 -8.29 7.23
C ALA A 29 -8.77 -8.65 5.82
N ALA A 30 -8.16 -8.07 4.79
CA ALA A 30 -8.47 -8.36 3.39
C ALA A 30 -8.13 -9.80 3.01
N ILE A 31 -6.99 -10.34 3.45
CA ILE A 31 -6.62 -11.74 3.23
C ILE A 31 -7.62 -12.68 3.92
N LYS A 32 -7.99 -12.38 5.18
CA LYS A 32 -9.00 -13.15 5.92
C LYS A 32 -10.36 -13.12 5.21
N LEU A 33 -10.76 -11.96 4.70
CA LEU A 33 -12.00 -11.80 3.92
C LEU A 33 -11.96 -12.61 2.63
N SER A 34 -10.86 -12.51 1.88
CA SER A 34 -10.62 -13.28 0.65
C SER A 34 -10.68 -14.80 0.92
N SER A 35 -10.06 -15.27 2.00
CA SER A 35 -10.09 -16.68 2.38
C SER A 35 -11.49 -17.16 2.76
N ARG A 36 -12.26 -16.33 3.48
CA ARG A 36 -13.61 -16.70 3.95
C ARG A 36 -14.63 -16.77 2.82
N TYR A 37 -14.63 -15.78 1.93
CA TYR A 37 -15.64 -15.66 0.88
C TYR A 37 -15.18 -16.22 -0.48
N LYS A 38 -13.89 -16.55 -0.64
CA LYS A 38 -13.29 -17.00 -1.91
C LYS A 38 -13.66 -16.12 -3.10
N SER A 39 -13.89 -14.83 -2.84
CA SER A 39 -14.34 -13.87 -3.85
C SER A 39 -13.15 -13.24 -4.57
N TRP A 40 -13.32 -13.00 -5.87
CA TRP A 40 -12.35 -12.27 -6.70
C TRP A 40 -12.15 -10.82 -6.23
N GLY A 41 -13.21 -10.22 -5.65
CA GLY A 41 -13.10 -8.90 -5.02
C GLY A 41 -12.17 -8.92 -3.79
N GLY A 42 -12.30 -9.92 -2.93
CA GLY A 42 -11.46 -10.06 -1.73
C GLY A 42 -9.97 -10.24 -2.06
N THR A 43 -9.64 -11.01 -3.10
CA THR A 43 -8.24 -11.15 -3.55
C THR A 43 -7.67 -9.84 -4.07
N MET A 44 -8.45 -9.03 -4.80
CA MET A 44 -8.01 -7.71 -5.28
C MET A 44 -7.80 -6.72 -4.13
N ILE A 45 -8.65 -6.72 -3.10
CA ILE A 45 -8.44 -5.90 -1.90
C ILE A 45 -7.14 -6.32 -1.20
N ALA A 46 -6.91 -7.63 -1.03
CA ALA A 46 -5.69 -8.13 -0.39
C ALA A 46 -4.42 -7.75 -1.16
N ALA A 47 -4.44 -7.90 -2.49
CA ALA A 47 -3.33 -7.50 -3.35
C ALA A 47 -3.09 -5.98 -3.28
N GLY A 48 -4.15 -5.18 -3.34
CA GLY A 48 -4.05 -3.72 -3.24
C GLY A 48 -3.50 -3.25 -1.90
N ALA A 49 -3.98 -3.82 -0.80
CA ALA A 49 -3.49 -3.54 0.55
C ALA A 49 -2.02 -3.90 0.72
N THR A 50 -1.59 -5.03 0.17
CA THR A 50 -0.19 -5.47 0.16
C THR A 50 0.67 -4.52 -0.67
N ALA A 51 0.19 -4.08 -1.84
CA ALA A 51 0.91 -3.10 -2.68
C ALA A 51 1.08 -1.75 -1.97
N LEU A 52 0.06 -1.26 -1.28
CA LEU A 52 0.14 -0.05 -0.45
C LEU A 52 1.15 -0.20 0.69
N LEU A 53 1.16 -1.35 1.36
CA LEU A 53 2.12 -1.65 2.42
C LEU A 53 3.55 -1.64 1.90
N ILE A 54 3.81 -2.31 0.77
CA ILE A 54 5.13 -2.37 0.13
C ILE A 54 5.58 -0.97 -0.27
N ALA A 55 4.71 -0.18 -0.91
CA ALA A 55 5.03 1.19 -1.31
C ALA A 55 5.36 2.07 -0.09
N ARG A 56 4.63 1.90 1.03
CA ARG A 56 4.88 2.64 2.26
C ARG A 56 6.19 2.24 2.91
N LEU A 57 6.47 0.94 3.00
CA LEU A 57 7.75 0.43 3.50
C LEU A 57 8.92 0.94 2.66
N TYR A 58 8.77 0.93 1.34
CA TYR A 58 9.76 1.49 0.43
C TYR A 58 10.00 2.97 0.71
N ALA A 59 8.96 3.79 0.86
CA ALA A 59 9.11 5.22 1.14
C ALA A 59 9.87 5.50 2.45
N ILE A 60 9.68 4.67 3.48
CA ILE A 60 10.35 4.80 4.78
C ILE A 60 11.81 4.32 4.70
N LEU A 61 12.06 3.21 3.99
CA LEU A 61 13.38 2.60 3.89
C LEU A 61 14.28 3.30 2.85
N ALA A 62 13.71 3.85 1.77
CA ALA A 62 14.46 4.48 0.69
C ALA A 62 15.54 5.47 1.16
N PRO A 63 15.28 6.46 2.04
CA PRO A 63 16.32 7.39 2.49
C PRO A 63 17.46 6.73 3.27
N HIS A 64 17.28 5.50 3.78
CA HIS A 64 18.28 4.77 4.54
C HIS A 64 19.19 3.89 3.65
N PHE A 65 18.73 3.49 2.46
CA PHE A 65 19.47 2.59 1.55
C PHE A 65 19.89 3.26 0.23
N VAL A 66 19.24 4.35 -0.17
CA VAL A 66 19.57 5.08 -1.40
C VAL A 66 20.73 6.04 -1.11
N THR A 67 21.95 5.51 -1.16
CA THR A 67 23.20 6.28 -1.11
C THR A 67 23.70 6.63 -2.51
N ASN A 68 24.64 7.58 -2.60
CA ASN A 68 25.24 7.97 -3.88
C ASN A 68 25.93 6.79 -4.59
N ASP A 69 26.58 5.90 -3.83
CA ASP A 69 27.24 4.71 -4.37
C ASP A 69 26.22 3.71 -4.93
N PHE A 70 25.08 3.55 -4.23
CA PHE A 70 23.98 2.72 -4.70
C PHE A 70 23.36 3.27 -6.00
N ILE A 71 23.24 4.60 -6.12
CA ILE A 71 22.76 5.25 -7.32
C ILE A 71 23.70 5.02 -8.52
N SER A 72 25.02 5.06 -8.30
CA SER A 72 26.00 4.79 -9.36
C SER A 72 25.99 3.34 -9.83
N ASP A 73 25.73 2.39 -8.92
CA ASP A 73 25.72 0.95 -9.25
C ASP A 73 24.44 0.51 -9.98
N VAL A 74 23.30 1.10 -9.65
CA VAL A 74 21.99 0.76 -10.21
C VAL A 74 21.76 1.35 -11.61
N GLY A 75 22.41 2.48 -11.90
CA GLY A 75 22.32 3.15 -13.19
C GLY A 75 20.95 3.81 -13.47
N PRO A 76 20.79 4.42 -14.66
CA PRO A 76 19.65 5.28 -14.97
C PRO A 76 18.30 4.54 -15.05
N ILE A 77 18.31 3.27 -15.44
CA ILE A 77 17.09 2.45 -15.53
C ILE A 77 16.55 2.16 -14.14
N GLY A 78 17.41 1.72 -13.22
CA GLY A 78 16.95 1.39 -11.87
C GLY A 78 16.58 2.63 -11.05
N LEU A 79 17.23 3.78 -11.29
CA LEU A 79 16.77 5.08 -10.78
C LEU A 79 15.33 5.40 -11.25
N SER A 80 15.04 5.20 -12.53
CA SER A 80 13.71 5.44 -13.09
C SER A 80 12.65 4.53 -12.47
N ILE A 81 12.98 3.27 -12.23
CA ILE A 81 12.10 2.31 -11.53
C ILE A 81 11.90 2.74 -10.08
N MET A 82 12.97 3.12 -9.37
CA MET A 82 12.89 3.54 -7.96
C MET A 82 12.02 4.77 -7.75
N ILE A 83 12.04 5.70 -8.70
CA ILE A 83 11.20 6.91 -8.66
C ILE A 83 9.75 6.59 -9.12
N GLY A 84 9.59 5.78 -10.15
CA GLY A 84 8.28 5.51 -10.77
C GLY A 84 7.45 4.43 -10.08
N LEU A 85 8.09 3.44 -9.45
CA LEU A 85 7.42 2.28 -8.85
C LEU A 85 6.57 2.65 -7.62
N PRO A 86 7.03 3.49 -6.67
CA PRO A 86 6.23 3.86 -5.50
C PRO A 86 4.88 4.52 -5.85
N PRO A 87 4.81 5.57 -6.70
CA PRO A 87 3.52 6.18 -7.06
C PRO A 87 2.64 5.23 -7.87
N LEU A 88 3.22 4.33 -8.68
CA LEU A 88 2.46 3.28 -9.38
C LEU A 88 1.82 2.30 -8.40
N LEU A 89 2.59 1.79 -7.44
CA LEU A 89 2.08 0.87 -6.42
C LEU A 89 1.03 1.52 -5.53
N LEU A 90 1.18 2.80 -5.19
CA LEU A 90 0.17 3.54 -4.43
C LEU A 90 -1.13 3.69 -5.23
N SER A 91 -1.03 4.10 -6.49
CA SER A 91 -2.20 4.33 -7.35
C SER A 91 -2.93 3.03 -7.67
N LEU A 92 -2.20 2.00 -8.11
CA LEU A 92 -2.76 0.70 -8.42
C LEU A 92 -3.26 -0.02 -7.16
N GLY A 93 -2.56 0.13 -6.03
CA GLY A 93 -2.97 -0.45 -4.76
C GLY A 93 -4.31 0.10 -4.30
N LEU A 94 -4.48 1.42 -4.36
CA LEU A 94 -5.73 2.08 -3.98
C LEU A 94 -6.87 1.75 -4.97
N ALA A 95 -6.59 1.76 -6.28
CA ALA A 95 -7.54 1.32 -7.30
C ALA A 95 -7.99 -0.13 -7.09
N SER A 96 -7.07 -1.03 -6.74
CA SER A 96 -7.37 -2.45 -6.48
C SER A 96 -8.25 -2.63 -5.25
N ILE A 97 -8.07 -1.82 -4.20
CA ILE A 97 -8.95 -1.84 -3.02
C ILE A 97 -10.35 -1.36 -3.38
N VAL A 98 -10.48 -0.23 -4.09
CA VAL A 98 -11.78 0.33 -4.48
C VAL A 98 -12.53 -0.64 -5.40
N TRP A 99 -11.86 -1.14 -6.43
CA TRP A 99 -12.44 -2.10 -7.36
C TRP A 99 -12.77 -3.43 -6.68
N GLY A 100 -11.88 -3.91 -5.81
CA GLY A 100 -12.08 -5.14 -5.05
C GLY A 100 -13.26 -5.05 -4.08
N LEU A 101 -13.48 -3.90 -3.44
CA LEU A 101 -14.63 -3.65 -2.56
C LEU A 101 -15.94 -3.74 -3.36
N TRP A 102 -16.03 -3.00 -4.46
CA TRP A 102 -17.21 -3.02 -5.34
C TRP A 102 -17.48 -4.42 -5.89
N GLY A 103 -16.44 -5.10 -6.38
CA GLY A 103 -16.56 -6.48 -6.89
C GLY A 103 -16.97 -7.47 -5.81
N HIS A 104 -16.52 -7.28 -4.57
CA HIS A 104 -16.91 -8.13 -3.45
C HIS A 104 -18.37 -7.94 -3.05
N GLU A 105 -18.86 -6.70 -2.97
CA GLU A 105 -20.27 -6.42 -2.69
C GLU A 105 -21.18 -6.98 -3.77
N ARG A 106 -20.81 -6.82 -5.05
CA ARG A 106 -21.55 -7.40 -6.16
C ARG A 106 -21.66 -8.91 -6.04
N TRP A 107 -20.55 -9.59 -5.72
CA TRP A 107 -20.53 -11.03 -5.54
C TRP A 107 -21.43 -11.49 -4.38
N LEU A 108 -21.44 -10.76 -3.27
CA LEU A 108 -22.33 -11.06 -2.12
C LEU A 108 -23.81 -10.89 -2.49
N ASN A 109 -24.14 -9.84 -3.24
CA ASN A 109 -25.50 -9.59 -3.71
C ASN A 109 -26.00 -10.67 -4.67
N GLU A 110 -25.13 -11.16 -5.56
CA GLU A 110 -25.44 -12.27 -6.46
C GLU A 110 -25.64 -13.58 -5.67
N ALA A 111 -24.77 -13.88 -4.70
CA ALA A 111 -24.89 -15.06 -3.85
C ALA A 111 -26.14 -15.06 -2.93
N SER A 112 -26.64 -13.87 -2.53
CA SER A 112 -27.87 -13.76 -1.73
C SER A 112 -29.17 -13.96 -2.52
N ARG A 113 -29.10 -13.90 -3.85
CA ARG A 113 -30.27 -14.02 -4.75
C ARG A 113 -30.49 -15.44 -5.28
N SER A 114 -29.50 -16.32 -5.11
CA SER A 114 -29.56 -17.75 -5.45
C SER A 114 -30.02 -18.58 -4.26
#